data_AF-A0A9N8GXG6-F1
#
_entry.id   AF-A0A9N8GXG6-F1
#
_cell.length_a   1.000
_cell.length_b   1.000
_cell.length_c   1.000
_cell.angle_alpha   90.00
_cell.angle_beta   90.00
_cell.angle_gamma   90.00
#
_symmetry.space_group_name_H-M   'P 1'
#
loop_
_entity.id
_entity.type
_entity.pdbx_description
1 polymer ?
#
loop_
_entity_poly.entity_id
_entity_poly.type
_entity_poly.pdbx_seq_one_letter_code
_entity_poly.pdbx_strand_id
1 'polypeptide(L)'
;MEILQTMVFQRWEKNLRDRRAKTLIATRLFRLAHGLAGDVKPVGECSPVHWIIKRSSTMNKLTQYDPATALVDDEEIAIFMADALETGDAAYIAKALGVVARAKGMANIAAETGLSREQLYRSFSEKGNPTLKTTLAVMKALGIELTLKK
;
A
#
# COMPACT_ATOMS: atom_id res chain seq x y z
N MET A 1 8.31 -4.19 7.42
CA MET A 1 7.56 -5.02 8.39
C MET A 1 6.39 -5.65 7.68
N GLU A 2 6.18 -6.96 7.82
CA GLU A 2 5.00 -7.61 7.24
C GLU A 2 3.77 -7.36 8.11
N ILE A 3 2.66 -6.94 7.50
CA ILE A 3 1.38 -6.79 8.20
C ILE A 3 0.51 -8.01 7.88
N LEU A 4 0.13 -8.73 8.93
CA LEU A 4 -0.83 -9.82 8.85
C LEU A 4 -2.19 -9.34 9.37
N GLN A 5 -3.25 -9.76 8.70
CA GLN A 5 -4.62 -9.46 9.08
C GLN A 5 -5.41 -10.72 9.43
N THR A 6 -6.35 -10.56 10.35
CA THR A 6 -7.31 -11.61 10.71
C THR A 6 -8.49 -11.61 9.75
N MET A 7 -9.21 -12.74 9.66
CA MET A 7 -10.46 -12.81 8.90
C MET A 7 -11.53 -11.83 9.40
N VAL A 8 -11.53 -11.50 10.70
CA VAL A 8 -12.45 -10.52 11.28
C VAL A 8 -12.19 -9.13 10.73
N PHE A 9 -10.92 -8.70 10.74
CA PHE A 9 -10.52 -7.41 10.18
C PHE A 9 -10.78 -7.36 8.66
N GLN A 10 -10.34 -8.39 7.93
CA GLN A 10 -10.56 -8.48 6.49
C GLN A 10 -12.05 -8.38 6.12
N ARG A 11 -12.93 -9.06 6.87
CA ARG A 11 -14.39 -9.01 6.65
C ARG A 11 -14.96 -7.63 6.99
N TRP A 12 -14.51 -7.03 8.10
CA TRP A 12 -14.92 -5.69 8.49
C TRP A 12 -14.52 -4.67 7.42
N GLU A 13 -13.26 -4.65 7.01
CA GLU A 13 -12.74 -3.76 5.98
C GLU A 13 -13.48 -3.96 4.67
N LYS A 14 -13.66 -5.22 4.21
CA LYS A 14 -14.43 -5.51 2.99
C LYS A 14 -15.84 -4.91 3.01
N ASN A 15 -16.52 -4.93 4.16
CA ASN A 15 -17.88 -4.40 4.34
C ASN A 15 -17.93 -2.90 4.67
N LEU A 16 -16.78 -2.24 4.87
CA LEU A 16 -16.72 -0.80 5.09
C LEU A 16 -17.20 -0.09 3.81
N ARG A 17 -18.35 0.60 3.93
CA ARG A 17 -19.00 1.32 2.82
C ARG A 17 -18.26 2.59 2.43
N ASP A 18 -17.63 3.25 3.40
CA ASP A 18 -16.83 4.42 3.16
C ASP A 18 -15.49 4.01 2.53
N ARG A 19 -15.41 4.22 1.22
CA ARG A 19 -14.24 3.96 0.39
C ARG A 19 -13.05 4.82 0.78
N ARG A 20 -13.28 6.11 0.98
CA ARG A 20 -12.24 7.06 1.41
C ARG A 20 -11.64 6.64 2.75
N ALA A 21 -12.47 6.25 3.71
CA ALA A 21 -11.99 5.74 5.00
C ALA A 21 -11.15 4.47 4.84
N LYS A 22 -11.57 3.54 3.98
CA LYS A 22 -10.80 2.33 3.66
C LYS A 22 -9.43 2.67 3.10
N THR A 23 -9.36 3.59 2.15
CA THR A 23 -8.08 4.06 1.60
C THR A 23 -7.21 4.71 2.66
N LEU A 24 -7.75 5.57 3.52
CA LEU A 24 -6.99 6.20 4.60
C LEU A 24 -6.39 5.17 5.57
N ILE A 25 -7.16 4.12 5.90
CA ILE A 25 -6.66 2.99 6.70
C ILE A 25 -5.54 2.27 5.97
N ALA A 26 -5.74 1.93 4.69
CA ALA A 26 -4.74 1.24 3.89
C ALA A 26 -3.44 2.04 3.74
N THR A 27 -3.55 3.35 3.46
CA THR A 27 -2.45 4.30 3.44
C THR A 27 -1.70 4.27 4.76
N ARG A 28 -2.41 4.38 5.89
CA ARG A 28 -1.76 4.43 7.20
C ARG A 28 -1.07 3.12 7.58
N LEU A 29 -1.72 1.98 7.33
CA LEU A 29 -1.13 0.66 7.54
C LEU A 29 0.12 0.48 6.66
N PHE A 30 0.06 0.89 5.39
CA PHE A 30 1.19 0.83 4.48
C PHE A 30 2.36 1.71 4.95
N ARG A 31 2.08 2.92 5.44
CA ARG A 31 3.09 3.83 6.01
C ARG A 31 3.78 3.21 7.23
N LEU A 32 2.99 2.65 8.15
CA LEU A 32 3.48 1.95 9.34
C LEU A 32 4.34 0.73 8.99
N ALA A 33 3.93 -0.07 7.99
CA ALA A 33 4.69 -1.22 7.51
C ALA A 33 6.11 -0.86 7.04
N HIS A 34 6.31 0.38 6.61
CA HIS A 34 7.56 0.91 6.08
C HIS A 34 8.34 1.77 7.08
N GLY A 35 7.94 1.79 8.36
CA GLY A 35 8.64 2.54 9.41
C GLY A 35 8.40 4.05 9.37
N LEU A 36 7.46 4.52 8.54
CA LEU A 36 7.14 5.94 8.36
C LEU A 36 5.91 6.31 9.20
N ALA A 37 5.93 5.98 10.49
CA ALA A 37 4.80 6.21 11.40
C ALA A 37 4.49 7.69 11.66
N GLY A 38 5.38 8.60 11.28
CA GLY A 38 5.26 10.02 11.59
C GLY A 38 5.28 10.27 13.10
N ASP A 39 4.22 10.89 13.60
CA ASP A 39 3.97 11.22 15.01
C ASP A 39 3.27 10.11 15.81
N VAL A 40 2.84 9.02 15.16
CA VAL A 40 2.17 7.91 15.83
C VAL A 40 3.18 7.06 16.59
N LYS A 41 2.95 6.93 17.90
CA LYS A 41 3.68 6.05 18.81
C LYS A 41 2.79 4.86 19.19
N PRO A 42 3.35 3.66 19.43
CA PRO A 42 2.57 2.56 19.97
C PRO A 42 1.97 2.97 21.32
N VAL A 43 0.65 2.91 21.43
CA VAL A 43 -0.04 3.20 22.68
C VAL A 43 -0.09 1.92 23.49
N GLY A 44 0.90 1.76 24.37
CA GLY A 44 1.06 0.62 25.25
C GLY A 44 2.05 -0.43 24.74
N GLU A 45 2.81 -1.01 25.67
CA GLU A 45 3.39 -2.32 25.44
C GLU A 45 2.23 -3.33 25.44
N CYS A 46 2.06 -4.08 24.35
CA CYS A 46 1.25 -5.29 24.40
C CYS A 46 1.94 -6.26 25.36
N SER A 47 1.67 -6.11 26.66
CA SER A 47 2.14 -7.02 27.68
C SER A 47 1.55 -8.40 27.38
N PRO A 48 2.36 -9.45 27.16
CA PRO A 48 1.84 -10.75 26.74
C PRO A 48 0.98 -11.47 27.79
N VAL A 49 0.83 -10.91 28.99
CA VAL A 49 0.44 -11.67 30.19
C VAL A 49 -1.03 -11.58 30.61
N HIS A 50 -1.92 -10.92 29.85
CA HIS A 50 -3.37 -10.96 30.16
C HIS A 50 -4.26 -11.59 29.08
N TRP A 51 -3.78 -11.77 27.84
CA TRP A 51 -4.57 -12.41 26.78
C TRP A 51 -4.47 -13.94 26.76
N ILE A 52 -3.79 -14.55 27.73
CA ILE A 52 -3.76 -16.01 27.94
C ILE A 52 -5.01 -16.49 28.70
N ILE A 53 -6.22 -15.97 28.41
CA ILE A 53 -7.47 -16.58 28.88
C ILE A 53 -8.51 -16.50 27.76
N LYS A 54 -8.93 -17.70 27.31
CA LYS A 54 -9.83 -18.05 26.19
C LYS A 54 -9.19 -18.07 24.79
N ARG A 55 -8.29 -19.05 24.59
CA ARG A 55 -8.17 -19.71 23.27
C ARG A 55 -9.53 -20.33 22.91
N SER A 56 -10.40 -19.55 22.27
CA SER A 56 -11.48 -20.13 21.48
C SER A 56 -10.84 -20.83 20.29
N SER A 57 -11.21 -22.09 20.07
CA SER A 57 -10.66 -23.02 19.06
C SER A 57 -10.92 -22.61 17.60
N THR A 58 -11.43 -21.41 17.34
CA THR A 58 -11.48 -20.83 15.99
C THR A 58 -10.15 -20.13 15.70
N MET A 59 -9.16 -20.91 15.25
CA MET A 59 -7.92 -20.40 14.67
C MET A 59 -8.27 -19.44 13.51
N ASN A 60 -8.25 -18.13 13.78
CA ASN A 60 -8.37 -17.12 12.74
C ASN A 60 -7.17 -17.25 11.82
N LYS A 61 -7.41 -17.73 10.59
CA LYS A 61 -6.42 -17.75 9.52
C LYS A 61 -5.86 -16.34 9.33
N LEU A 62 -4.57 -16.16 9.59
CA LEU A 62 -3.86 -14.93 9.29
C LEU A 62 -3.53 -14.92 7.80
N THR A 63 -3.70 -13.76 7.17
CA THR A 63 -3.38 -13.55 5.76
C THR A 63 -2.56 -12.28 5.61
N GLN A 64 -1.78 -12.19 4.53
CA GLN A 64 -1.01 -10.98 4.23
C GLN A 64 -1.97 -9.83 3.92
N TYR A 65 -1.70 -8.65 4.49
CA TYR A 65 -2.43 -7.42 4.15
C TYR A 65 -1.92 -6.87 2.82
N ASP A 66 -2.84 -6.59 1.89
CA ASP A 66 -2.50 -5.96 0.60
C ASP A 66 -3.26 -4.64 0.41
N PRO A 67 -2.57 -3.48 0.51
CA PRO A 67 -3.19 -2.18 0.35
C PRO A 67 -3.77 -1.95 -1.06
N ALA A 68 -3.33 -2.70 -2.08
CA ALA A 68 -3.88 -2.58 -3.43
C ALA A 68 -5.39 -2.86 -3.49
N THR A 69 -5.92 -3.64 -2.54
CA THR A 69 -7.35 -3.97 -2.48
C THR A 69 -8.25 -2.77 -2.11
N ALA A 70 -7.66 -1.68 -1.59
CA ALA A 70 -8.34 -0.44 -1.22
C ALA A 70 -8.23 0.66 -2.28
N LEU A 71 -7.67 0.36 -3.46
CA LEU A 71 -7.40 1.31 -4.54
C LEU A 71 -8.20 0.93 -5.79
N VAL A 72 -9.50 1.21 -5.78
CA VAL A 72 -10.46 0.87 -6.83
C VAL A 72 -10.59 2.00 -7.85
N ASP A 73 -10.62 3.24 -7.40
CA ASP A 73 -10.81 4.43 -8.25
C ASP A 73 -9.69 5.49 -8.12
N ASP A 74 -9.78 6.51 -8.97
CA ASP A 74 -8.73 7.53 -9.09
C ASP A 74 -8.61 8.43 -7.86
N GLU A 75 -9.72 8.64 -7.12
CA GLU A 75 -9.68 9.42 -5.88
C GLU A 75 -8.87 8.67 -4.82
N GLU A 76 -9.11 7.37 -4.66
CA GLU A 76 -8.39 6.54 -3.70
C GLU A 76 -6.89 6.47 -4.03
N ILE A 77 -6.54 6.34 -5.32
CA ILE A 77 -5.15 6.38 -5.78
C ILE A 77 -4.51 7.74 -5.48
N ALA A 78 -5.22 8.84 -5.72
CA ALA A 78 -4.70 10.18 -5.43
C ALA A 78 -4.40 10.37 -3.94
N ILE A 79 -5.29 9.92 -3.04
CA ILE A 79 -5.07 9.96 -1.59
C ILE A 79 -3.83 9.17 -1.21
N PHE A 80 -3.71 7.94 -1.72
CA PHE A 80 -2.60 7.05 -1.41
C PHE A 80 -1.25 7.60 -1.92
N MET A 81 -1.24 8.13 -3.14
CA MET A 81 -0.04 8.71 -3.75
C MET A 81 0.36 10.05 -3.14
N ALA A 82 -0.60 10.88 -2.72
CA ALA A 82 -0.31 12.12 -2.01
C ALA A 82 0.44 11.85 -0.70
N ASP A 83 -0.04 10.91 0.11
CA ASP A 83 0.64 10.52 1.36
C ASP A 83 2.06 10.01 1.12
N ALA A 84 2.26 9.23 0.06
CA ALA A 84 3.57 8.74 -0.32
C ALA A 84 4.52 9.87 -0.74
N LEU A 85 4.06 10.79 -1.59
CA LEU A 85 4.85 11.94 -2.05
C LEU A 85 5.22 12.89 -0.91
N GLU A 86 4.35 13.08 0.08
CA GLU A 86 4.62 13.91 1.27
C GLU A 86 5.80 13.41 2.10
N THR A 87 6.14 12.11 2.02
CA THR A 87 7.27 11.57 2.78
C THR A 87 8.63 12.06 2.26
N GLY A 88 8.72 12.43 0.98
CA GLY A 88 10.01 12.70 0.31
C GLY A 88 10.93 11.48 0.19
N ASP A 89 10.50 10.28 0.60
CA ASP A 89 11.29 9.06 0.55
C ASP A 89 11.10 8.36 -0.81
N ALA A 90 12.14 8.42 -1.65
CA ALA A 90 12.11 7.86 -2.99
C ALA A 90 11.81 6.34 -3.02
N ALA A 91 12.32 5.58 -2.03
CA ALA A 91 12.08 4.14 -1.96
C ALA A 91 10.63 3.85 -1.56
N TYR A 92 10.06 4.62 -0.64
CA TYR A 92 8.66 4.49 -0.27
C TYR A 92 7.72 4.89 -1.42
N ILE A 93 8.01 5.99 -2.12
CA ILE A 93 7.26 6.45 -3.29
C ILE A 93 7.27 5.39 -4.39
N ALA A 94 8.43 4.79 -4.68
CA ALA A 94 8.53 3.69 -5.64
C ALA A 94 7.65 2.49 -5.23
N LYS A 95 7.68 2.09 -3.96
CA LYS A 95 6.82 1.00 -3.47
C LYS A 95 5.33 1.34 -3.59
N ALA A 96 4.95 2.57 -3.27
CA ALA A 96 3.58 3.05 -3.42
C ALA A 96 3.09 2.99 -4.88
N LEU A 97 3.92 3.44 -5.83
CA LEU A 97 3.65 3.27 -7.26
C LEU A 97 3.48 1.80 -7.66
N GLY A 98 4.28 0.90 -7.09
CA GLY A 98 4.13 -0.54 -7.28
C GLY A 98 2.78 -1.08 -6.79
N VAL A 99 2.28 -0.58 -5.66
CA VAL A 99 0.94 -0.94 -5.13
C VAL A 99 -0.16 -0.46 -6.08
N VAL A 100 -0.12 0.81 -6.50
CA VAL A 100 -1.08 1.39 -7.45
C VAL A 100 -1.05 0.64 -8.77
N ALA A 101 0.14 0.31 -9.27
CA ALA A 101 0.33 -0.45 -10.50
C ALA A 101 -0.31 -1.85 -10.43
N ARG A 102 -0.22 -2.53 -9.27
CA ARG A 102 -0.90 -3.81 -9.07
C ARG A 102 -2.41 -3.65 -9.04
N ALA A 103 -2.92 -2.59 -8.41
CA ALA A 103 -4.36 -2.32 -8.33
C ALA A 103 -4.99 -2.04 -9.70
N LYS A 104 -4.32 -1.25 -10.55
CA LYS A 104 -4.75 -0.96 -11.93
C LYS A 104 -4.49 -2.09 -12.93
N GLY A 105 -3.57 -2.99 -12.61
CA GLY A 105 -3.27 -4.19 -13.39
C GLY A 105 -1.93 -4.11 -14.14
N MET A 106 -0.96 -4.92 -13.69
CA MET A 106 0.40 -4.98 -14.26
C MET A 106 0.45 -5.34 -15.74
N ALA A 107 -0.53 -6.09 -16.24
CA ALA A 107 -0.62 -6.47 -17.65
C ALA A 107 -0.79 -5.25 -18.56
N ASN A 108 -1.67 -4.34 -18.18
CA ASN A 108 -1.98 -3.13 -18.95
C ASN A 108 -0.79 -2.18 -18.91
N ILE A 109 -0.21 -1.98 -17.73
CA ILE A 109 0.96 -1.12 -17.54
C ILE A 109 2.16 -1.62 -18.34
N ALA A 110 2.40 -2.94 -18.36
CA ALA A 110 3.46 -3.53 -19.19
C ALA A 110 3.25 -3.22 -20.68
N ALA A 111 2.02 -3.35 -21.18
CA ALA A 111 1.68 -3.07 -22.57
C ALA A 111 1.85 -1.59 -22.93
N GLU A 112 1.41 -0.68 -22.06
CA GLU A 112 1.49 0.77 -22.30
C GLU A 112 2.92 1.31 -22.16
N THR A 113 3.71 0.76 -21.23
CA THR A 113 5.08 1.25 -20.96
C THR A 113 6.14 0.57 -21.82
N GLY A 114 5.81 -0.57 -22.44
CA GLY A 114 6.78 -1.43 -23.14
C GLY A 114 7.73 -2.18 -22.21
N LEU A 115 7.46 -2.17 -20.90
CA LEU A 115 8.26 -2.87 -19.89
C LEU A 115 7.72 -4.28 -19.66
N SER A 116 8.60 -5.25 -19.37
CA SER A 116 8.13 -6.58 -18.98
C SER A 116 7.51 -6.55 -17.58
N ARG A 117 6.59 -7.48 -17.28
CA ARG A 117 5.98 -7.60 -15.95
C ARG A 117 7.04 -7.89 -14.88
N GLU A 118 8.04 -8.71 -15.21
CA GLU A 118 9.15 -9.04 -14.33
C GLU A 118 9.99 -7.79 -14.01
N GLN A 119 10.20 -6.92 -14.99
CA GLN A 119 10.89 -5.66 -14.79
C GLN A 119 10.06 -4.74 -13.88
N LEU A 120 8.75 -4.61 -14.10
CA LEU A 120 7.86 -3.83 -13.24
C LEU A 120 7.91 -4.34 -11.79
N TYR A 121 7.71 -5.65 -11.58
CA TYR A 121 7.77 -6.23 -10.25
C TYR A 121 9.13 -6.02 -9.57
N ARG A 122 10.23 -6.18 -10.29
CA ARG A 122 11.58 -5.97 -9.74
C ARG A 122 11.81 -4.50 -9.39
N SER A 123 11.49 -3.59 -10.31
CA SER A 123 11.73 -2.16 -10.19
C SER A 123 10.94 -1.52 -9.06
N PHE A 124 9.70 -1.95 -8.80
CA PHE A 124 8.85 -1.40 -7.73
C PHE A 124 8.69 -2.35 -6.53
N SER A 125 9.61 -3.31 -6.36
CA SER A 125 9.66 -4.20 -5.19
C SER A 125 10.19 -3.50 -3.95
N GLU A 126 10.19 -4.21 -2.80
CA GLU A 126 10.75 -3.70 -1.54
C GLU A 126 12.21 -3.23 -1.64
N LYS A 127 12.99 -3.86 -2.52
CA LYS A 127 14.41 -3.53 -2.79
C LYS A 127 14.62 -2.93 -4.18
N GLY A 128 13.53 -2.56 -4.86
CA GLY A 128 13.57 -1.99 -6.19
C GLY A 128 14.19 -0.59 -6.19
N ASN A 129 14.80 -0.23 -7.30
CA ASN A 129 15.32 1.11 -7.55
C ASN A 129 14.99 1.51 -8.99
N PRO A 130 13.75 1.96 -9.27
CA PRO A 130 13.35 2.34 -10.61
C PRO A 130 14.10 3.61 -11.03
N THR A 131 14.59 3.64 -12.28
CA THR A 131 15.14 4.89 -12.83
C THR A 131 14.05 5.95 -12.95
N LEU A 132 14.41 7.23 -12.93
CA LEU A 132 13.45 8.32 -13.17
C LEU A 132 12.65 8.12 -14.46
N LYS A 133 13.30 7.62 -15.53
CA LYS A 133 12.64 7.27 -16.79
C LYS A 133 11.54 6.21 -16.59
N THR A 134 11.84 5.14 -15.86
CA THR A 134 10.88 4.06 -15.54
C THR A 134 9.73 4.60 -14.71
N THR A 135 10.03 5.39 -13.68
CA THR A 135 9.02 5.99 -12.79
C THR A 135 8.05 6.87 -13.57
N LEU A 136 8.57 7.78 -14.40
CA LEU A 136 7.73 8.67 -15.23
C LEU A 136 6.89 7.90 -16.25
N ALA A 137 7.44 6.86 -16.87
CA ALA A 137 6.69 6.01 -17.80
C ALA A 137 5.50 5.32 -17.11
N VAL A 138 5.72 4.77 -15.91
CA VAL A 138 4.66 4.12 -15.14
C VAL A 138 3.65 5.12 -14.60
N MET A 139 4.08 6.29 -14.11
CA MET A 139 3.18 7.36 -13.69
C MET A 139 2.25 7.78 -14.83
N LYS A 140 2.79 7.94 -16.05
CA LYS A 140 2.00 8.26 -17.23
C LYS A 140 0.96 7.18 -17.55
N ALA A 141 1.35 5.90 -17.52
CA ALA A 141 0.41 4.78 -17.73
C ALA A 141 -0.67 4.69 -16.64
N LEU A 142 -0.38 5.20 -15.44
CA LEU A 142 -1.33 5.30 -14.33
C LEU A 142 -2.19 6.57 -14.38
N GLY A 143 -1.99 7.46 -15.35
CA GLY A 143 -2.68 8.76 -15.42
C GLY A 143 -2.25 9.76 -14.34
N ILE A 144 -1.06 9.58 -13.77
CA ILE A 144 -0.50 10.46 -12.72
C ILE A 144 0.48 11.44 -13.36
N GLU A 145 0.29 12.73 -13.11
CA GLU A 145 1.14 13.81 -13.63
C GLU A 145 1.91 14.51 -12.51
N LEU A 146 3.16 14.91 -12.81
CA LEU A 146 3.93 15.79 -11.95
C LEU A 146 3.67 17.24 -12.37
N THR A 147 3.24 18.06 -11.42
CA THR A 147 3.00 19.49 -11.66
C THR A 147 4.01 20.33 -10.88
N LEU A 148 4.42 21.44 -11.49
CA LEU A 148 5.28 22.41 -10.84
C LEU A 148 4.41 23.30 -9.94
N LYS A 149 4.69 23.28 -8.63
CA LYS A 149 4.12 24.23 -7.67
C LYS A 149 5.25 25.14 -7.19
N LYS A 150 5.09 26.44 -7.44
CA LYS A 150 6.05 27.46 -7.00
C LYS A 150 5.68 28.00 -5.63
#